data_AF-A0AAU9X3S0-F1
#
_entry.id   AF-A0AAU9X3S0-F1
#
_cell.length_a   1.000
_cell.length_b   1.000
_cell.length_c   1.000
_cell.angle_alpha   90.00
_cell.angle_beta   90.00
_cell.angle_gamma   90.00
#
_symmetry.space_group_name_H-M   'P 1'
#
loop_
_entity.id
_entity.type
_entity.pdbx_description
1 polymer ?
#
loop_
_entity_poly.entity_id
_entity_poly.type
_entity_poly.pdbx_seq_one_letter_code
_entity_poly.pdbx_strand_id
1 'polypeptide(L)'
;MADFGSYECKVSNILGHDSAWTRLSVFQLPRFTKTPPAQLFVEKNKRISVLCQATGHSPPKITWLEERGDLPVGRSLVSHDGTLQIWNTKKEDSGTYICTATSNIMHKAVTEMKLTIVGECPECPIFGFCSRQTNECKFYDTLRINFNMHSINSYLECVPVGVADNDIIPDSALKASTFYGTNYYPYHGRLNETRGRGAWCPQTKSDRTDYLQVDMGTELSVCAVATQGALIISEWTTSYKLDLSADGVTWITYKESNVEKVFPGNSDRHSVVKHSLTADVMARYVRFYPVTYHVFPCLRVEIFTVK
;
A
#
# COMPACT_ATOMS: atom_id res chain seq x y z
N MET A 1 -11.97 -4.87 36.31
CA MET A 1 -12.87 -4.81 37.48
C MET A 1 -13.91 -5.89 37.27
N ALA A 2 -13.98 -6.88 38.15
CA ALA A 2 -15.08 -7.83 38.16
C ALA A 2 -16.26 -7.14 38.85
N ASP A 3 -17.42 -7.11 38.21
CA ASP A 3 -18.64 -6.63 38.85
C ASP A 3 -19.31 -7.83 39.52
N PHE A 4 -19.47 -7.76 40.83
CA PHE A 4 -20.11 -8.80 41.64
C PHE A 4 -21.24 -8.17 42.45
N GLY A 5 -22.41 -8.78 42.39
CA GLY A 5 -23.62 -8.29 43.05
C GLY A 5 -24.43 -9.42 43.65
N SER A 6 -24.97 -9.21 44.84
CA SER A 6 -25.94 -10.13 45.45
C SER A 6 -27.34 -9.62 45.14
N TYR A 7 -28.16 -10.48 44.54
CA TYR A 7 -29.55 -10.19 44.20
C TYR A 7 -30.46 -10.90 45.19
N GLU A 8 -31.43 -10.16 45.73
CA GLU A 8 -32.45 -10.67 46.64
C GLU A 8 -33.77 -10.82 45.90
N CYS A 9 -34.35 -12.02 45.97
CA CYS A 9 -35.73 -12.26 45.57
C CYS A 9 -36.60 -12.24 46.82
N LYS A 10 -37.51 -11.25 46.92
CA LYS A 10 -38.49 -11.15 48.00
C LYS A 10 -39.86 -11.59 47.51
N VAL A 11 -40.54 -12.43 48.28
CA VAL A 11 -41.91 -12.86 48.02
C VAL A 11 -42.74 -12.55 49.25
N SER A 12 -43.93 -11.99 49.07
CA SER A 12 -44.84 -11.68 50.17
C SER A 12 -46.28 -12.07 49.83
N ASN A 13 -47.01 -12.51 50.86
CA ASN A 13 -48.44 -12.76 50.80
C ASN A 13 -49.12 -12.27 52.09
N ILE A 14 -50.42 -12.51 52.24
CA ILE A 14 -51.22 -12.06 53.40
C ILE A 14 -50.79 -12.71 54.74
N LEU A 15 -50.02 -13.79 54.71
CA LEU A 15 -49.55 -14.52 55.89
C LEU A 15 -48.10 -14.16 56.26
N GLY A 16 -47.33 -13.51 55.37
CA GLY A 16 -45.94 -13.14 55.66
C GLY A 16 -45.09 -12.83 54.43
N HIS A 17 -43.78 -12.75 54.67
CA HIS A 17 -42.76 -12.49 53.65
C HIS A 17 -41.61 -13.49 53.79
N ASP A 18 -41.01 -13.85 52.66
CA ASP A 18 -39.82 -14.69 52.59
C ASP A 18 -38.84 -14.11 51.56
N SER A 19 -37.54 -14.40 51.74
CA SER A 19 -36.46 -13.88 50.91
C SER A 19 -35.43 -14.96 50.58
N ALA A 20 -34.98 -14.99 49.33
CA ALA A 20 -33.86 -15.79 48.88
C ALA A 20 -32.78 -14.92 48.21
N TRP A 21 -31.50 -15.30 48.36
CA TRP A 21 -30.36 -14.56 47.82
C TRP A 21 -29.62 -15.37 46.75
N THR A 22 -29.11 -14.71 45.72
CA THR A 22 -28.19 -15.29 44.72
C THR A 22 -27.05 -14.31 44.39
N ARG A 23 -25.85 -14.84 44.07
CA ARG A 23 -24.68 -14.02 43.72
C ARG A 23 -24.44 -14.07 42.22
N LEU A 24 -24.48 -12.91 41.55
CA LEU A 24 -24.11 -12.75 40.16
C LEU A 24 -22.61 -12.39 40.06
N SER A 25 -21.91 -13.01 39.11
CA SER A 25 -20.52 -12.68 38.79
C SER A 25 -20.38 -12.42 37.29
N VAL A 26 -19.95 -11.22 36.92
CA VAL A 26 -19.73 -10.85 35.51
C VAL A 26 -18.27 -11.12 35.13
N PHE A 27 -18.05 -12.05 34.22
CA PHE A 27 -16.73 -12.44 33.75
C PHE A 27 -16.36 -11.70 32.46
N GLN A 28 -15.22 -10.99 32.48
CA GLN A 28 -14.65 -10.42 31.26
C GLN A 28 -14.09 -11.54 30.37
N LEU A 29 -14.56 -11.59 29.12
CA LEU A 29 -14.07 -12.52 28.09
C LEU A 29 -12.59 -12.29 27.79
N PRO A 30 -11.85 -13.34 27.35
CA PRO A 30 -10.47 -13.17 26.90
C PRO A 30 -10.38 -12.11 25.80
N ARG A 31 -9.47 -11.16 25.94
CA ARG A 31 -9.17 -10.13 24.96
C ARG A 31 -7.67 -10.10 24.71
N PHE A 32 -7.26 -10.16 23.44
CA PHE A 32 -5.85 -10.09 23.08
C PHE A 32 -5.25 -8.72 23.43
N THR A 33 -4.08 -8.74 24.06
CA THR A 33 -3.21 -7.59 24.32
C THR A 33 -2.05 -7.55 23.33
N LYS A 34 -1.61 -8.71 22.83
CA LYS A 34 -0.69 -8.87 21.72
C LYS A 34 -1.23 -9.95 20.79
N THR A 35 -1.46 -9.57 19.54
CA THR A 35 -1.85 -10.50 18.47
C THR A 35 -0.63 -10.82 17.61
N PRO A 36 -0.58 -12.02 17.01
CA PRO A 36 0.39 -12.29 15.97
C PRO A 36 0.15 -11.39 14.75
N PRO A 37 1.16 -11.23 13.88
CA PRO A 37 0.97 -10.53 12.61
C PRO A 37 -0.01 -11.31 11.72
N ALA A 38 -0.78 -10.62 10.87
CA ALA A 38 -1.69 -11.27 9.93
C ALA A 38 -0.96 -12.19 8.94
N GLN A 39 0.26 -11.81 8.55
CA GLN A 39 1.13 -12.57 7.65
C GLN A 39 2.56 -12.55 8.16
N LEU A 40 3.26 -13.68 8.05
CA LEU A 40 4.66 -13.84 8.45
C LEU A 40 5.43 -14.61 7.39
N PHE A 41 6.52 -14.02 6.90
CA PHE A 41 7.42 -14.60 5.88
C PHE A 41 8.74 -14.98 6.51
N VAL A 42 9.19 -16.22 6.30
CA VAL A 42 10.38 -16.77 6.98
C VAL A 42 11.15 -17.69 6.06
N GLU A 43 12.47 -17.58 6.05
CA GLU A 43 13.32 -18.46 5.23
C GLU A 43 13.35 -19.90 5.78
N LYS A 44 13.74 -20.85 4.92
CA LYS A 44 14.00 -22.24 5.34
C LYS A 44 15.11 -22.30 6.41
N ASN A 45 15.06 -23.30 7.28
CA ASN A 45 16.05 -23.59 8.32
C ASN A 45 16.23 -22.47 9.37
N LYS A 46 15.29 -21.53 9.46
CA LYS A 46 15.31 -20.46 10.48
C LYS A 46 14.50 -20.85 11.71
N ARG A 47 14.56 -19.99 12.73
CA ARG A 47 13.72 -20.05 13.92
C ARG A 47 12.77 -18.85 13.91
N ILE A 48 11.49 -19.11 14.17
CA ILE A 48 10.47 -18.07 14.38
C ILE A 48 10.12 -17.99 15.86
N SER A 49 9.72 -16.80 16.30
CA SER A 49 9.15 -16.55 17.62
C SER A 49 7.99 -15.58 17.46
N VAL A 50 6.77 -16.02 17.75
CA VAL A 50 5.54 -15.25 17.55
C VAL A 50 4.80 -15.14 18.87
N LEU A 51 4.76 -13.93 19.41
CA LEU A 51 4.12 -13.64 20.68
C LEU A 51 2.61 -13.52 20.51
N CYS A 52 1.85 -14.20 21.37
CA CYS A 52 0.40 -14.03 21.50
C CYS A 52 0.04 -13.93 22.98
N GLN A 53 -0.60 -12.84 23.37
CA GLN A 53 -0.97 -12.56 24.76
C GLN A 53 -2.41 -12.08 24.84
N ALA A 54 -3.12 -12.54 25.86
CA ALA A 54 -4.46 -12.10 26.15
C ALA A 54 -4.63 -11.83 27.65
N THR A 55 -5.60 -10.98 27.96
CA THR A 55 -6.06 -10.69 29.31
C THR A 55 -7.52 -11.10 29.45
N GLY A 56 -7.99 -11.31 30.67
CA GLY A 56 -9.35 -11.72 30.97
C GLY A 56 -9.58 -11.66 32.48
N HIS A 57 -10.79 -11.98 32.93
CA HIS A 57 -11.07 -12.04 34.37
C HIS A 57 -10.13 -13.01 35.11
N SER A 58 -9.93 -14.20 34.54
CA SER A 58 -8.81 -15.09 34.88
C SER A 58 -7.76 -14.99 33.78
N PRO A 59 -6.45 -15.01 34.10
CA PRO A 59 -5.40 -15.05 33.08
C PRO A 59 -5.65 -16.22 32.11
N PRO A 60 -5.91 -15.93 30.82
CA PRO A 60 -6.29 -16.97 29.88
C PRO A 60 -5.08 -17.84 29.51
N LYS A 61 -5.33 -19.14 29.34
CA LYS A 61 -4.33 -20.07 28.81
C LYS A 61 -4.22 -19.88 27.29
N ILE A 62 -3.01 -19.56 26.83
CA ILE A 62 -2.70 -19.42 25.41
C ILE A 62 -2.34 -20.79 24.84
N THR A 63 -2.91 -21.11 23.68
CA THR A 63 -2.66 -22.33 22.92
C THR A 63 -2.53 -21.99 21.44
N TRP A 64 -1.75 -22.80 20.73
CA TRP A 64 -1.53 -22.65 19.29
C TRP A 64 -1.84 -23.95 18.58
N LEU A 65 -2.41 -23.84 17.39
CA LEU A 65 -2.66 -24.95 16.48
C LEU A 65 -2.44 -24.49 15.04
N GLU A 66 -2.17 -25.43 14.14
CA GLU A 66 -2.17 -25.17 12.70
C GLU A 66 -3.52 -25.61 12.14
N GLU A 67 -4.07 -24.89 11.18
CA GLU A 67 -5.45 -25.11 10.69
C GLU A 67 -5.69 -26.53 10.17
N ARG A 68 -4.65 -27.20 9.65
CA ARG A 68 -4.71 -28.58 9.13
C ARG A 68 -4.31 -29.62 10.16
N GLY A 69 -3.90 -29.23 11.37
CA GLY A 69 -3.61 -30.17 12.46
C GLY A 69 -2.67 -29.65 13.54
N ASP A 70 -1.81 -30.55 14.02
CA ASP A 70 -0.90 -30.23 15.12
C ASP A 70 0.32 -29.43 14.65
N LEU A 71 0.90 -28.69 15.59
CA LEU A 71 2.15 -27.99 15.37
C LEU A 71 3.28 -28.98 15.00
N PRO A 72 4.34 -28.52 14.27
CA PRO A 72 5.45 -29.37 13.88
C PRO A 72 6.10 -30.14 15.05
N VAL A 73 5.85 -31.45 15.12
CA VAL A 73 6.32 -32.32 16.21
C VAL A 73 7.85 -32.29 16.31
N GLY A 74 8.36 -32.08 17.53
CA GLY A 74 9.80 -32.00 17.82
C GLY A 74 10.50 -30.76 17.25
N ARG A 75 9.75 -29.86 16.60
CA ARG A 75 10.27 -28.61 16.01
C ARG A 75 9.53 -27.35 16.44
N SER A 76 8.53 -27.48 17.32
CA SER A 76 7.78 -26.34 17.85
C SER A 76 7.66 -26.38 19.37
N LEU A 77 7.56 -25.21 19.99
CA LEU A 77 7.31 -25.03 21.41
C LEU A 77 6.40 -23.82 21.62
N VAL A 78 5.43 -23.93 22.52
CA VAL A 78 4.69 -22.77 23.04
C VAL A 78 5.22 -22.48 24.44
N SER A 79 5.85 -21.31 24.59
CA SER A 79 6.38 -20.83 25.86
C SER A 79 5.27 -20.44 26.84
N HIS A 80 5.60 -20.35 28.12
CA HIS A 80 4.67 -19.98 29.20
C HIS A 80 4.01 -18.59 29.00
N ASP A 81 4.68 -17.71 28.26
CA ASP A 81 4.21 -16.36 27.91
C ASP A 81 3.27 -16.34 26.69
N GLY A 82 2.97 -17.51 26.10
CA GLY A 82 2.14 -17.65 24.91
C GLY A 82 2.90 -17.53 23.58
N THR A 83 4.23 -17.40 23.61
CA THR A 83 5.05 -17.32 22.40
C THR A 83 5.16 -18.67 21.69
N LEU A 84 4.74 -18.74 20.43
CA LEU A 84 5.00 -19.86 19.54
C LEU A 84 6.40 -19.76 18.95
N GLN A 85 7.20 -20.80 19.14
CA GLN A 85 8.50 -20.96 18.51
C GLN A 85 8.47 -22.17 17.58
N ILE A 86 9.00 -22.01 16.36
CA ILE A 86 9.25 -23.11 15.42
C ILE A 86 10.67 -22.97 14.93
N TRP A 87 11.46 -24.05 14.96
CA TRP A 87 12.84 -24.08 14.48
C TRP A 87 13.02 -25.05 13.32
N ASN A 88 14.08 -24.85 12.55
CA ASN A 88 14.36 -25.65 11.36
C ASN A 88 13.14 -25.66 10.42
N THR A 89 12.66 -24.47 10.05
CA THR A 89 11.47 -24.24 9.22
C THR A 89 11.59 -24.91 7.85
N LYS A 90 10.50 -25.53 7.39
CA LYS A 90 10.39 -26.23 6.10
C LYS A 90 9.22 -25.69 5.29
N LYS A 91 9.24 -25.90 3.96
CA LYS A 91 8.19 -25.37 3.07
C LYS A 91 6.79 -25.86 3.47
N GLU A 92 6.71 -27.08 3.99
CA GLU A 92 5.48 -27.73 4.45
C GLU A 92 4.91 -27.08 5.72
N ASP A 93 5.71 -26.33 6.46
CA ASP A 93 5.25 -25.56 7.64
C ASP A 93 4.43 -24.32 7.21
N SER A 94 4.31 -24.00 5.92
CA SER A 94 3.48 -22.88 5.45
C SER A 94 2.00 -23.20 5.64
N GLY A 95 1.27 -22.33 6.33
CA GLY A 95 -0.13 -22.57 6.69
C GLY A 95 -0.71 -21.47 7.57
N THR A 96 -1.95 -21.67 8.00
CA THR A 96 -2.63 -20.76 8.93
C THR A 96 -2.42 -21.26 10.35
N TYR A 97 -1.81 -20.44 11.19
CA TYR A 97 -1.58 -20.72 12.61
C TYR A 97 -2.55 -19.92 13.45
N ILE A 98 -3.23 -20.61 14.35
CA ILE A 98 -4.35 -20.08 15.13
C ILE A 98 -3.93 -20.00 16.59
N CYS A 99 -3.89 -18.79 17.14
CA CYS A 99 -3.71 -18.56 18.57
C CYS A 99 -5.09 -18.50 19.26
N THR A 100 -5.29 -19.37 20.25
CA THR A 100 -6.51 -19.43 21.04
C THR A 100 -6.22 -19.08 22.50
N ALA A 101 -6.89 -18.05 23.01
CA ALA A 101 -6.90 -17.68 24.41
C ALA A 101 -8.13 -18.27 25.10
N THR A 102 -7.94 -19.18 26.05
CA THR A 102 -9.02 -19.88 26.75
C THR A 102 -9.07 -19.46 28.22
N SER A 103 -10.23 -18.99 28.69
CA SER A 103 -10.43 -18.68 30.12
C SER A 103 -10.65 -19.95 30.97
N ASN A 104 -10.60 -19.81 32.29
CA ASN A 104 -10.90 -20.90 33.23
C ASN A 104 -12.35 -21.44 33.14
N ILE A 105 -13.26 -20.68 32.51
CA ILE A 105 -14.66 -21.06 32.27
C ILE A 105 -14.94 -21.41 30.80
N MET A 106 -13.90 -21.77 30.04
CA MET A 106 -13.97 -22.29 28.67
C MET A 106 -14.40 -21.29 27.58
N HIS A 107 -14.56 -20.00 27.90
CA HIS A 107 -14.70 -18.98 26.86
C HIS A 107 -13.40 -18.83 26.08
N LYS A 108 -13.51 -18.71 24.75
CA LYS A 108 -12.37 -18.63 23.83
C LYS A 108 -12.40 -17.34 23.03
N ALA A 109 -11.22 -16.76 22.85
CA ALA A 109 -10.96 -15.78 21.79
C ALA A 109 -9.88 -16.33 20.87
N VAL A 110 -10.00 -16.04 19.58
CA VAL A 110 -9.15 -16.62 18.52
C VAL A 110 -8.58 -15.51 17.64
N THR A 111 -7.35 -15.70 17.18
CA THR A 111 -6.68 -14.84 16.20
C THR A 111 -5.78 -15.70 15.32
N GLU A 112 -5.55 -15.26 14.08
CA GLU A 112 -4.91 -16.08 13.04
C GLU A 112 -3.71 -15.36 12.44
N MET A 113 -2.73 -16.16 12.00
CA MET A 113 -1.54 -15.72 11.28
C MET A 113 -1.28 -16.66 10.12
N LYS A 114 -1.07 -16.11 8.92
CA LYS A 114 -0.61 -16.87 7.77
C LYS A 114 0.92 -16.93 7.73
N LEU A 115 1.50 -18.10 8.01
CA LEU A 115 2.94 -18.36 7.88
C LEU A 115 3.27 -18.82 6.46
N THR A 116 4.26 -18.18 5.84
CA THR A 116 4.79 -18.55 4.53
C THR A 116 6.29 -18.79 4.64
N ILE A 117 6.73 -20.02 4.38
CA ILE A 117 8.16 -20.34 4.33
C ILE A 117 8.69 -20.09 2.92
N VAL A 118 9.58 -19.11 2.81
CA VAL A 118 10.22 -18.68 1.57
C VAL A 118 11.57 -19.38 1.37
N GLY A 119 12.02 -19.49 0.13
CA GLY A 119 13.30 -20.11 -0.22
C GLY A 119 14.51 -19.34 0.33
N GLU A 120 15.71 -19.92 0.25
CA GLU A 120 16.93 -19.14 0.38
C GLU A 120 17.07 -18.24 -0.86
N CYS A 121 17.38 -16.96 -0.64
CA CYS A 121 17.53 -16.02 -1.73
C CYS A 121 18.87 -16.27 -2.44
N PRO A 122 18.89 -16.55 -3.76
CA PRO A 122 20.15 -16.66 -4.49
C PRO A 122 20.87 -15.30 -4.53
N GLU A 123 22.19 -15.31 -4.75
CA GLU A 123 22.93 -14.06 -5.03
C GLU A 123 22.30 -13.38 -6.25
N CYS A 124 21.70 -12.21 -6.03
CA CYS A 124 21.04 -11.50 -7.10
C CYS A 124 22.07 -10.90 -8.06
N PRO A 125 21.90 -11.07 -9.38
CA PRO A 125 22.71 -10.39 -10.38
C PRO A 125 22.65 -8.86 -10.19
N ILE A 126 23.57 -8.13 -10.82
CA ILE A 126 23.97 -6.73 -10.56
C ILE A 126 22.81 -5.70 -10.53
N PHE A 127 21.63 -6.06 -11.04
CA PHE A 127 20.41 -5.23 -11.07
C PHE A 127 19.21 -5.86 -10.35
N GLY A 128 19.44 -6.79 -9.43
CA GLY A 128 18.42 -7.45 -8.63
C GLY A 128 18.47 -7.11 -7.15
N PHE A 129 17.31 -6.98 -6.51
CA PHE A 129 17.16 -6.96 -5.06
C PHE A 129 16.38 -8.18 -4.59
N CYS A 130 16.68 -8.68 -3.40
CA CYS A 130 15.94 -9.78 -2.82
C CYS A 130 14.61 -9.28 -2.25
N SER A 131 13.49 -9.84 -2.71
CA SER A 131 12.16 -9.55 -2.15
C SER A 131 12.05 -10.06 -0.72
N ARG A 132 11.78 -9.16 0.24
CA ARG A 132 11.57 -9.53 1.66
C ARG A 132 10.35 -10.43 1.92
N GLN A 133 9.46 -10.56 0.95
CA GLN A 133 8.23 -11.36 1.05
C GLN A 133 8.34 -12.71 0.33
N THR A 134 9.19 -12.84 -0.68
CA THR A 134 9.26 -14.05 -1.51
C THR A 134 10.63 -14.71 -1.54
N ASN A 135 11.68 -14.04 -1.06
CA ASN A 135 13.09 -14.45 -1.20
C ASN A 135 13.46 -14.84 -2.64
N GLU A 136 12.91 -14.10 -3.60
CA GLU A 136 13.28 -14.19 -5.01
C GLU A 136 14.02 -12.92 -5.42
N CYS A 137 14.95 -13.06 -6.35
CA CYS A 137 15.58 -11.91 -6.99
C CYS A 137 14.55 -11.18 -7.85
N LYS A 138 14.27 -9.94 -7.47
CA LYS A 138 13.49 -8.98 -8.24
C LYS A 138 14.45 -8.06 -8.95
N PHE A 139 14.35 -7.98 -10.27
CA PHE A 139 15.23 -7.16 -11.08
C PHE A 139 14.63 -5.76 -11.29
N TYR A 140 15.46 -4.73 -11.31
CA TYR A 140 15.06 -3.41 -11.79
C TYR A 140 14.73 -3.53 -13.29
N ASP A 141 13.56 -3.05 -13.67
CA ASP A 141 13.00 -3.24 -15.00
C ASP A 141 13.88 -2.54 -16.07
N THR A 142 14.64 -3.34 -16.82
CA THR A 142 15.46 -2.88 -17.95
C THR A 142 15.08 -3.68 -19.21
N LEU A 143 14.65 -2.94 -20.24
CA LEU A 143 14.40 -3.31 -21.65
C LEU A 143 14.44 -4.81 -21.99
N ARG A 144 13.26 -5.44 -22.15
CA ARG A 144 13.15 -6.84 -22.59
C ARG A 144 13.45 -7.02 -24.08
N ILE A 145 14.43 -7.89 -24.35
CA ILE A 145 14.52 -8.69 -25.59
C ILE A 145 13.61 -9.92 -25.39
N ASN A 146 12.70 -10.17 -26.33
CA ASN A 146 11.65 -11.19 -26.23
C ASN A 146 12.19 -12.63 -26.24
N PHE A 147 11.76 -13.45 -25.26
CA PHE A 147 11.65 -14.90 -25.42
C PHE A 147 10.26 -15.36 -24.97
N ASN A 148 9.60 -16.12 -25.84
CA ASN A 148 8.28 -16.75 -25.63
C ASN A 148 8.36 -17.83 -24.54
N MET A 149 7.52 -17.75 -23.50
CA MET A 149 6.98 -18.95 -22.86
C MET A 149 5.68 -18.67 -22.09
N HIS A 150 4.69 -19.53 -22.32
CA HIS A 150 3.40 -19.59 -21.64
C HIS A 150 3.55 -19.85 -20.13
N SER A 151 3.22 -18.85 -19.30
CA SER A 151 2.61 -19.03 -17.97
C SER A 151 2.14 -17.66 -17.46
N ILE A 152 0.85 -17.52 -17.17
CA ILE A 152 0.23 -16.27 -16.73
C ILE A 152 0.54 -16.07 -15.25
N ASN A 153 1.70 -15.47 -14.95
CA ASN A 153 1.95 -14.80 -13.67
C ASN A 153 1.57 -13.33 -13.85
N SER A 154 0.47 -12.90 -13.23
CA SER A 154 0.08 -11.49 -13.19
C SER A 154 1.02 -10.73 -12.24
N TYR A 155 2.14 -10.23 -12.78
CA TYR A 155 3.03 -9.31 -12.08
C TYR A 155 2.39 -7.92 -12.06
N LEU A 156 2.53 -7.24 -10.91
CA LEU A 156 2.03 -5.90 -10.71
C LEU A 156 3.02 -4.91 -11.35
N GLU A 157 2.71 -4.40 -12.54
CA GLU A 157 3.63 -3.61 -13.37
C GLU A 157 3.30 -2.10 -13.30
N CYS A 158 4.33 -1.25 -13.27
CA CYS A 158 4.18 0.21 -13.32
C CYS A 158 4.09 0.68 -14.78
N VAL A 159 2.89 0.54 -15.34
CA VAL A 159 2.61 0.74 -16.77
C VAL A 159 1.97 2.10 -17.03
N PRO A 160 2.16 2.69 -18.23
CA PRO A 160 1.52 3.96 -18.55
C PRO A 160 -0.01 3.81 -18.46
N VAL A 161 -0.66 4.81 -17.88
CA VAL A 161 -2.12 4.88 -17.84
C VAL A 161 -2.69 5.18 -19.22
N GLY A 162 -1.88 5.77 -20.10
CA GLY A 162 -2.23 6.04 -21.50
C GLY A 162 -2.49 7.52 -21.78
N VAL A 163 -1.86 8.45 -21.06
CA VAL A 163 -1.99 9.89 -21.35
C VAL A 163 -1.51 10.22 -22.76
N ALA A 164 -0.51 9.51 -23.27
CA ALA A 164 -0.02 9.65 -24.65
C ALA A 164 -1.09 9.31 -25.72
N ASP A 165 -2.10 8.50 -25.37
CA ASP A 165 -3.12 8.00 -26.29
C ASP A 165 -4.46 8.69 -26.03
N ASN A 166 -4.95 9.43 -27.03
CA ASN A 166 -6.22 10.17 -26.93
C ASN A 166 -7.45 9.24 -26.90
N ASP A 167 -7.34 8.01 -27.40
CA ASP A 167 -8.44 7.04 -27.35
C ASP A 167 -8.55 6.38 -25.97
N ILE A 168 -7.48 6.42 -25.16
CA ILE A 168 -7.46 5.91 -23.78
C ILE A 168 -7.83 7.02 -22.78
N ILE A 169 -7.11 8.15 -22.83
CA ILE A 169 -7.41 9.33 -22.01
C ILE A 169 -7.91 10.43 -22.96
N PRO A 170 -9.19 10.81 -22.97
CA PRO A 170 -9.73 11.77 -23.94
C PRO A 170 -9.24 13.21 -23.67
N ASP A 171 -9.23 14.08 -24.68
CA ASP A 171 -8.75 15.48 -24.55
C ASP A 171 -9.48 16.26 -23.44
N SER A 172 -10.74 15.94 -23.15
CA SER A 172 -11.51 16.53 -22.05
C SER A 172 -10.99 16.21 -20.65
N ALA A 173 -10.18 15.15 -20.53
CA ALA A 173 -9.57 14.72 -19.28
C ALA A 173 -8.31 15.52 -18.92
N LEU A 174 -7.75 16.31 -19.87
CA LEU A 174 -6.64 17.22 -19.61
C LEU A 174 -7.17 18.64 -19.44
N LYS A 175 -6.85 19.25 -18.29
CA LYS A 175 -7.18 20.64 -17.96
C LYS A 175 -5.93 21.36 -17.51
N ALA A 176 -5.95 22.69 -17.50
CA ALA A 176 -4.89 23.47 -16.91
C ALA A 176 -5.47 24.69 -16.20
N SER A 177 -4.68 25.29 -15.31
CA SER A 177 -4.98 26.61 -14.74
C SER A 177 -5.11 27.67 -15.82
N THR A 178 -4.13 27.74 -16.71
CA THR A 178 -4.04 28.67 -17.85
C THR A 178 -3.33 28.01 -19.03
N PHE A 179 -3.33 28.66 -20.20
CA PHE A 179 -2.53 28.23 -21.35
C PHE A 179 -2.19 29.43 -22.24
N TYR A 180 -1.01 29.41 -22.89
CA TYR A 180 -0.49 30.54 -23.69
C TYR A 180 -1.37 30.92 -24.87
N GLY A 181 -2.00 29.93 -25.50
CA GLY A 181 -2.90 30.14 -26.63
C GLY A 181 -3.39 28.82 -27.19
N THR A 182 -4.18 28.89 -28.26
CA THR A 182 -4.84 27.71 -28.87
C THR A 182 -3.88 26.62 -29.33
N ASN A 183 -2.63 26.95 -29.64
CA ASN A 183 -1.61 25.96 -30.01
C ASN A 183 -0.98 25.22 -28.81
N TYR A 184 -1.34 25.59 -27.58
CA TYR A 184 -0.80 25.10 -26.32
C TYR A 184 -1.91 24.67 -25.35
N TYR A 185 -3.07 24.26 -25.88
CA TYR A 185 -4.14 23.71 -25.06
C TYR A 185 -3.64 22.59 -24.14
N PRO A 186 -4.30 22.35 -22.99
CA PRO A 186 -3.86 21.35 -22.01
C PRO A 186 -3.63 19.96 -22.62
N TYR A 187 -4.49 19.54 -23.54
CA TYR A 187 -4.37 18.24 -24.20
C TYR A 187 -3.18 18.13 -25.17
N HIS A 188 -2.49 19.23 -25.51
CA HIS A 188 -1.20 19.15 -26.17
C HIS A 188 -0.05 18.79 -25.22
N GLY A 189 -0.32 18.75 -23.91
CA GLY A 189 0.64 18.33 -22.88
C GLY A 189 0.78 16.82 -22.72
N ARG A 190 0.39 16.01 -23.70
CA ARG A 190 0.57 14.55 -23.68
C ARG A 190 1.98 14.17 -24.09
N LEU A 191 2.54 13.11 -23.50
CA LEU A 191 3.83 12.58 -23.92
C LEU A 191 3.82 12.25 -25.42
N ASN A 192 4.90 12.59 -26.14
CA ASN A 192 5.04 12.40 -27.58
C ASN A 192 3.97 13.11 -28.45
N GLU A 193 3.23 14.08 -27.92
CA GLU A 193 2.26 14.85 -28.71
C GLU A 193 2.89 15.50 -29.94
N THR A 194 2.16 15.44 -31.07
CA THR A 194 2.54 16.03 -32.35
C THR A 194 1.56 17.10 -32.85
N ARG A 195 0.37 17.22 -32.24
CA ARG A 195 -0.64 18.24 -32.54
C ARG A 195 -0.23 19.60 -31.93
N GLY A 196 -0.74 20.68 -32.52
CA GLY A 196 -0.45 22.05 -32.06
C GLY A 196 1.05 22.36 -32.13
N ARG A 197 1.62 22.91 -31.04
CA ARG A 197 3.07 23.09 -30.88
C ARG A 197 3.77 21.92 -30.15
N GLY A 198 3.01 20.86 -29.84
CA GLY A 198 3.50 19.67 -29.17
C GLY A 198 3.95 19.90 -27.72
N ALA A 199 3.18 20.68 -26.97
CA ALA A 199 3.22 20.80 -25.50
C ALA A 199 2.04 21.64 -24.99
N TRP A 200 1.72 21.49 -23.70
CA TRP A 200 1.04 22.54 -22.95
C TRP A 200 2.07 23.54 -22.42
N CYS A 201 1.74 24.82 -22.48
CA CYS A 201 2.53 25.89 -21.86
C CYS A 201 1.55 26.86 -21.18
N PRO A 202 1.83 27.32 -19.95
CA PRO A 202 0.95 28.25 -19.23
C PRO A 202 0.88 29.61 -19.91
N GLN A 203 -0.08 30.45 -19.51
CA GLN A 203 -0.25 31.77 -20.11
C GLN A 203 0.93 32.70 -19.85
N THR A 204 1.54 32.58 -18.67
CA THR A 204 2.72 33.36 -18.28
C THR A 204 3.84 32.43 -17.83
N LYS A 205 5.07 32.94 -17.83
CA LYS A 205 6.24 32.22 -17.32
C LYS A 205 6.60 32.59 -15.88
N SER A 206 5.86 33.51 -15.26
CA SER A 206 6.17 34.06 -13.92
C SER A 206 5.27 33.48 -12.83
N ASP A 207 4.08 33.01 -13.18
CA ASP A 207 3.19 32.36 -12.24
C ASP A 207 3.71 30.95 -11.92
N ARG A 208 3.94 30.69 -10.63
CA ARG A 208 4.44 29.40 -10.12
C ARG A 208 3.31 28.50 -9.60
N THR A 209 2.07 28.95 -9.75
CA THR A 209 0.86 28.20 -9.37
C THR A 209 0.16 27.58 -10.58
N ASP A 210 0.67 27.84 -11.79
CA ASP A 210 0.18 27.23 -13.00
C ASP A 210 0.40 25.71 -13.00
N TYR A 211 -0.60 24.96 -13.45
CA TYR A 211 -0.55 23.50 -13.52
C TYR A 211 -1.20 22.93 -14.77
N LEU A 212 -0.68 21.77 -15.18
CA LEU A 212 -1.35 20.83 -16.07
C LEU A 212 -1.97 19.72 -15.23
N GLN A 213 -3.27 19.47 -15.39
CA GLN A 213 -4.04 18.45 -14.70
C GLN A 213 -4.44 17.33 -15.67
N VAL A 214 -4.31 16.10 -15.22
CA VAL A 214 -4.81 14.90 -15.91
C VAL A 214 -5.82 14.19 -15.02
N ASP A 215 -7.01 13.88 -15.55
CA ASP A 215 -7.99 12.96 -14.97
C ASP A 215 -7.79 11.56 -15.58
N MET A 216 -7.42 10.58 -14.76
CA MET A 216 -7.22 9.19 -15.19
C MET A 216 -8.54 8.42 -15.31
N GLY A 217 -9.68 9.04 -14.99
CA GLY A 217 -11.02 8.47 -15.08
C GLY A 217 -11.43 7.63 -13.86
N THR A 218 -10.47 7.00 -13.19
CA THR A 218 -10.68 6.22 -11.97
C THR A 218 -9.52 6.41 -10.99
N GLU A 219 -9.74 6.05 -9.72
CA GLU A 219 -8.70 6.08 -8.69
C GLU A 219 -7.74 4.90 -8.90
N LEU A 220 -6.46 5.22 -9.12
CA LEU A 220 -5.39 4.26 -9.41
C LEU A 220 -4.19 4.53 -8.51
N SER A 221 -3.40 3.49 -8.25
CA SER A 221 -2.12 3.62 -7.55
C SER A 221 -1.07 4.18 -8.51
N VAL A 222 -0.68 5.45 -8.33
CA VAL A 222 0.33 6.12 -9.15
C VAL A 222 1.73 5.75 -8.65
N CYS A 223 2.54 5.17 -9.51
CA CYS A 223 3.89 4.68 -9.20
C CYS A 223 5.01 5.47 -9.88
N ALA A 224 4.73 6.17 -10.98
CA ALA A 224 5.70 7.04 -11.64
C ALA A 224 5.02 8.11 -12.50
N VAL A 225 5.79 9.13 -12.86
CA VAL A 225 5.42 10.11 -13.88
C VAL A 225 6.57 10.30 -14.85
N ALA A 226 6.28 10.71 -16.08
CA ALA A 226 7.29 11.13 -17.03
C ALA A 226 6.98 12.51 -17.58
N THR A 227 8.04 13.27 -17.87
CA THR A 227 7.96 14.60 -18.50
C THR A 227 8.83 14.66 -19.75
N GLN A 228 8.42 15.50 -20.70
CA GLN A 228 9.13 15.78 -21.94
C GLN A 228 8.95 17.27 -22.28
N GLY A 229 9.95 17.89 -22.90
CA GLY A 229 9.86 19.29 -23.35
C GLY A 229 8.99 19.47 -24.60
N ALA A 230 8.86 20.70 -25.11
CA ALA A 230 8.03 20.99 -26.27
C ALA A 230 8.62 20.46 -27.59
N LEU A 231 7.81 19.84 -28.44
CA LEU A 231 8.31 19.20 -29.67
C LEU A 231 9.00 20.18 -30.63
N ILE A 232 8.32 21.30 -30.93
CA ILE A 232 8.71 22.21 -32.02
C ILE A 232 9.70 23.28 -31.53
N ILE A 233 9.50 23.79 -30.33
CA ILE A 233 10.24 24.91 -29.76
C ILE A 233 11.19 24.43 -28.67
N SER A 234 12.34 25.07 -28.53
CA SER A 234 13.35 24.71 -27.53
C SER A 234 13.00 25.25 -26.14
N GLU A 235 11.84 24.84 -25.61
CA GLU A 235 11.28 25.26 -24.33
C GLU A 235 10.84 24.04 -23.51
N TRP A 236 11.19 24.03 -22.22
CA TRP A 236 10.89 22.90 -21.33
C TRP A 236 11.00 23.27 -19.85
N THR A 237 10.28 22.52 -19.03
CA THR A 237 10.39 22.58 -17.57
C THR A 237 11.61 21.79 -17.08
N THR A 238 12.48 22.44 -16.30
CA THR A 238 13.70 21.84 -15.72
C THR A 238 13.51 21.34 -14.29
N SER A 239 12.44 21.75 -13.60
CA SER A 239 11.99 21.10 -12.37
C SER A 239 10.50 21.32 -12.14
N TYR A 240 9.85 20.38 -11.45
CA TYR A 240 8.40 20.42 -11.22
C TYR A 240 8.00 19.79 -9.88
N LYS A 241 6.78 20.07 -9.46
CA LYS A 241 6.11 19.49 -8.28
C LYS A 241 4.82 18.80 -8.71
N LEU A 242 4.30 17.94 -7.82
CA LEU A 242 3.05 17.21 -8.06
C LEU A 242 2.06 17.45 -6.92
N ASP A 243 0.80 17.67 -7.29
CA ASP A 243 -0.33 17.41 -6.39
C ASP A 243 -1.16 16.24 -6.94
N LEU A 244 -1.72 15.46 -6.03
CA LEU A 244 -2.59 14.32 -6.34
C LEU A 244 -3.95 14.48 -5.65
N SER A 245 -5.00 13.94 -6.26
CA SER A 245 -6.36 13.99 -5.71
C SER A 245 -7.18 12.79 -6.15
N ALA A 246 -8.05 12.29 -5.26
CA ALA A 246 -9.04 11.26 -5.59
C ALA A 246 -10.36 11.85 -6.11
N ASP A 247 -10.74 13.06 -5.68
CA ASP A 247 -12.05 13.68 -5.90
C ASP A 247 -12.01 14.93 -6.81
N GLY A 248 -10.82 15.45 -7.12
CA GLY A 248 -10.61 16.68 -7.89
C GLY A 248 -10.86 17.97 -7.09
N VAL A 249 -11.20 17.87 -5.81
CA VAL A 249 -11.54 18.99 -4.90
C VAL A 249 -10.48 19.14 -3.82
N THR A 250 -10.12 18.04 -3.16
CA THR A 250 -9.10 18.00 -2.13
C THR A 250 -7.78 17.52 -2.72
N TRP A 251 -6.72 18.30 -2.52
CA TRP A 251 -5.43 18.07 -3.16
C TRP A 251 -4.34 17.83 -2.10
N ILE A 252 -3.50 16.82 -2.36
CA ILE A 252 -2.37 16.46 -1.52
C ILE A 252 -1.09 16.69 -2.32
N THR A 253 -0.22 17.56 -1.81
CA THR A 253 1.10 17.77 -2.38
C THR A 253 2.00 16.57 -2.10
N TYR A 254 2.66 16.08 -3.15
CA TYR A 254 3.57 14.96 -3.05
C TYR A 254 4.81 15.31 -2.23
N LYS A 255 5.13 14.44 -1.26
CA LYS A 255 6.22 14.63 -0.30
C LYS A 255 7.03 13.35 -0.17
N GLU A 256 8.34 13.51 0.01
CA GLU A 256 9.24 12.42 0.42
C GLU A 256 9.85 12.77 1.77
N SER A 257 9.80 11.85 2.72
CA SER A 257 10.26 12.10 4.10
C SER A 257 9.64 13.37 4.72
N ASN A 258 8.35 13.59 4.47
CA ASN A 258 7.56 14.77 4.87
C ASN A 258 8.01 16.13 4.28
N VAL A 259 8.94 16.13 3.32
CA VAL A 259 9.38 17.32 2.61
C VAL A 259 8.75 17.35 1.23
N GLU A 260 8.23 18.51 0.83
CA GLU A 260 7.71 18.72 -0.52
C GLU A 260 8.76 18.35 -1.57
N LYS A 261 8.40 17.44 -2.47
CA LYS A 261 9.33 16.90 -3.44
C LYS A 261 9.35 17.78 -4.68
N VAL A 262 10.53 18.31 -5.00
CA VAL A 262 10.83 18.95 -6.29
C VAL A 262 11.58 17.94 -7.15
N PHE A 263 10.99 17.57 -8.29
CA PHE A 263 11.59 16.64 -9.24
C PHE A 263 12.48 17.40 -10.23
N PRO A 264 13.68 16.89 -10.55
CA PRO A 264 14.43 17.37 -11.69
C PRO A 264 13.70 16.96 -12.98
N GLY A 265 13.40 17.94 -13.82
CA GLY A 265 12.69 17.76 -15.09
C GLY A 265 13.65 17.56 -16.25
N ASN A 266 13.32 18.18 -17.38
CA ASN A 266 14.01 17.97 -18.64
C ASN A 266 15.26 18.85 -18.79
N SER A 267 16.27 18.34 -19.51
CA SER A 267 17.46 19.08 -19.93
C SER A 267 17.43 19.50 -21.40
N ASP A 268 16.46 18.97 -22.16
CA ASP A 268 16.25 19.22 -23.57
C ASP A 268 14.76 19.03 -23.93
N ARG A 269 14.43 19.17 -25.21
CA ARG A 269 13.04 19.15 -25.68
C ARG A 269 12.49 17.76 -26.05
N HIS A 270 13.34 16.73 -26.18
CA HIS A 270 13.00 15.43 -26.78
C HIS A 270 13.10 14.27 -25.80
N SER A 271 14.07 14.30 -24.90
CA SER A 271 14.34 13.24 -23.93
C SER A 271 13.21 13.14 -22.93
N VAL A 272 12.71 11.91 -22.74
CA VAL A 272 11.71 11.60 -21.72
C VAL A 272 12.43 11.40 -20.39
N VAL A 273 12.05 12.17 -19.38
CA VAL A 273 12.56 12.04 -18.01
C VAL A 273 11.47 11.38 -17.18
N LYS A 274 11.74 10.18 -16.67
CA LYS A 274 10.81 9.41 -15.82
C LYS A 274 11.31 9.41 -14.38
N HIS A 275 10.40 9.68 -13.43
CA HIS A 275 10.67 9.56 -12.01
C HIS A 275 9.66 8.63 -11.35
N SER A 276 10.17 7.65 -10.60
CA SER A 276 9.35 6.81 -9.74
C SER A 276 8.94 7.57 -8.48
N LEU A 277 7.73 7.31 -8.00
CA LEU A 277 7.28 7.77 -6.70
C LEU A 277 7.68 6.73 -5.65
N THR A 278 8.25 7.17 -4.54
CA THR A 278 8.70 6.29 -3.44
C THR A 278 7.56 5.71 -2.60
N ALA A 279 6.37 6.28 -2.72
CA ALA A 279 5.14 5.79 -2.12
C ALA A 279 4.10 5.70 -3.22
N ASP A 280 3.44 4.56 -3.31
CA ASP A 280 2.26 4.34 -4.14
C ASP A 280 1.14 5.23 -3.60
N VAL A 281 0.76 6.26 -4.37
CA VAL A 281 -0.29 7.20 -3.97
C VAL A 281 -1.54 6.90 -4.79
N MET A 282 -2.63 6.57 -4.10
CA MET A 282 -3.95 6.43 -4.74
C MET A 282 -4.44 7.81 -5.18
N ALA A 283 -4.72 7.95 -6.47
CA ALA A 283 -5.21 9.19 -7.05
C ALA A 283 -6.02 8.92 -8.31
N ARG A 284 -6.97 9.79 -8.62
CA ARG A 284 -7.63 9.88 -9.93
C ARG A 284 -7.08 11.04 -10.75
N TYR A 285 -6.68 12.11 -10.08
CA TYR A 285 -6.18 13.33 -10.69
C TYR A 285 -4.73 13.58 -10.29
N VAL A 286 -3.92 14.00 -11.25
CA VAL A 286 -2.54 14.45 -11.01
C VAL A 286 -2.36 15.83 -11.62
N ARG A 287 -1.78 16.76 -10.85
CA ARG A 287 -1.36 18.09 -11.30
C ARG A 287 0.15 18.19 -11.34
N PHE A 288 0.67 18.68 -12.45
CA PHE A 288 2.08 19.00 -12.65
C PHE A 288 2.27 20.50 -12.57
N TYR A 289 3.07 20.97 -11.62
CA TYR A 289 3.40 22.38 -11.42
C TYR A 289 4.84 22.64 -11.87
N PRO A 290 5.08 23.35 -12.99
CA PRO A 290 6.41 23.79 -13.35
C PRO A 290 7.00 24.72 -12.28
N VAL A 291 8.26 24.48 -11.89
CA VAL A 291 8.96 25.30 -10.88
C VAL A 291 10.09 26.10 -11.51
N THR A 292 10.96 25.43 -12.26
CA THR A 292 12.02 26.07 -13.05
C THR A 292 11.96 25.59 -14.50
N TYR A 293 12.48 26.39 -15.43
CA TYR A 293 12.35 26.10 -16.86
C TYR A 293 13.49 26.70 -17.68
N HIS A 294 13.65 26.20 -18.89
CA HIS A 294 14.47 26.78 -19.95
C HIS A 294 13.56 27.55 -20.91
N VAL A 295 13.77 28.87 -21.00
CA VAL A 295 13.01 29.84 -21.83
C VAL A 295 11.52 29.98 -21.44
N PHE A 296 10.76 28.89 -21.40
CA PHE A 296 9.35 28.85 -21.01
C PHE A 296 8.96 27.49 -20.36
N PRO A 297 8.06 27.46 -19.36
CA PRO A 297 7.66 26.25 -18.62
C PRO A 297 6.68 25.35 -19.39
N CYS A 298 7.09 24.83 -20.54
CA CYS A 298 6.29 23.89 -21.32
C CYS A 298 6.44 22.45 -20.81
N LEU A 299 5.37 21.66 -20.91
CA LEU A 299 5.32 20.26 -20.50
C LEU A 299 4.58 19.38 -21.50
N ARG A 300 5.10 18.17 -21.67
CA ARG A 300 4.40 16.96 -22.10
C ARG A 300 4.55 15.90 -21.01
N VAL A 301 3.49 15.16 -20.68
CA VAL A 301 3.47 14.25 -19.53
C VAL A 301 2.85 12.89 -19.81
N GLU A 302 3.29 11.89 -19.04
CA GLU A 302 2.65 10.57 -18.91
C GLU A 302 2.60 10.19 -17.43
N ILE A 303 1.58 9.43 -17.05
CA ILE A 303 1.40 8.93 -15.69
C ILE A 303 1.45 7.41 -15.73
N PHE A 304 2.12 6.80 -14.77
CA PHE A 304 2.24 5.36 -14.67
C PHE A 304 1.54 4.88 -13.41
N THR A 305 0.76 3.81 -13.57
CA THR A 305 0.00 3.21 -12.50
C THR A 305 0.32 1.73 -12.37
N VAL A 306 0.18 1.24 -11.17
CA VAL A 306 0.33 -0.16 -10.82
C VAL A 306 -0.87 -0.94 -11.37
N LYS A 307 -0.66 -1.87 -12.32
CA LYS A 307 -1.70 -2.76 -12.89
C LYS A 307 -1.37 -4.23 -12.67
#